data_AF-A0A964NJ66-F1
#
_entry.id   AF-A0A964NJ66-F1
#
_cell.length_a   1.000
_cell.length_b   1.000
_cell.length_c   1.000
_cell.angle_alpha   90.00
_cell.angle_beta   90.00
_cell.angle_gamma   90.00
#
_symmetry.space_group_name_H-M   'P 1'
#
loop_
_entity.id
_entity.type
_entity.pdbx_description
1 polymer ?
#
loop_
_entity_poly.entity_id
_entity_poly.type
_entity_poly.pdbx_seq_one_letter_code
_entity_poly.pdbx_strand_id
1 'polypeptide(L)'
;MKGAMPQATLSAEHTRDCRVLPDRHILLDLMPKGAVCAEVGVAFGDYSAEIIARTTPSKLYLVDACGSARYEDGLRQVEERLKGPLSAGQVEFRRGFSTVVPAALPDDHLDWVYIDTNHSFETTMAELTRCDRKVKADGLVAGHDFCTGNVVAPVPYGVLEACNQFCVAFG
;
A
#
# COMPACT_ATOMS: atom_id res chain seq x y z
N MET A 1 19.81 4.46 12.38
CA MET A 1 19.29 4.12 13.73
C MET A 1 17.93 4.76 13.89
N LYS A 2 16.96 4.08 14.52
CA LYS A 2 15.57 4.55 14.64
C LYS A 2 15.44 5.94 15.30
N GLY A 3 16.26 6.23 16.31
CA GLY A 3 16.28 7.56 16.95
C GLY A 3 16.79 8.72 16.09
N ALA A 4 17.30 8.47 14.88
CA ALA A 4 17.69 9.51 13.92
C ALA A 4 16.62 9.78 12.86
N MET A 5 15.56 8.97 12.80
CA MET A 5 14.45 9.18 11.86
C MET A 5 13.62 10.39 12.30
N PRO A 6 13.07 11.18 11.35
CA PRO A 6 12.15 12.25 11.67
C PRO A 6 11.02 11.78 12.58
N GLN A 7 10.66 12.62 13.56
CA GLN A 7 9.60 12.34 14.51
C GLN A 7 8.52 13.41 14.37
N ALA A 8 7.27 12.97 14.41
CA ALA A 8 6.11 13.85 14.41
C ALA A 8 5.14 13.38 15.49
N THR A 9 4.59 14.33 16.24
CA THR A 9 3.60 14.07 17.30
C THR A 9 2.21 14.32 16.74
N LEU A 10 1.37 13.28 16.72
CA LEU A 10 -0.04 13.41 16.36
C LEU A 10 -0.79 14.19 17.45
N SER A 11 -1.73 15.05 17.04
CA SER A 11 -2.65 15.73 17.93
C SER A 11 -3.90 14.89 18.16
N ALA A 12 -4.79 15.35 19.05
CA ALA A 12 -6.11 14.74 19.24
C ALA A 12 -6.95 14.81 17.95
N GLU A 13 -6.73 15.80 17.09
CA GLU A 13 -7.45 15.95 15.82
C GLU A 13 -7.10 14.83 14.84
N HIS A 14 -5.81 14.51 14.66
CA HIS A 14 -5.37 13.44 13.75
C HIS A 14 -5.86 12.04 14.18
N THR A 15 -6.31 11.87 15.42
CA THR A 15 -6.66 10.56 15.99
C THR A 15 -8.13 10.42 16.37
N ARG A 16 -8.94 11.48 16.14
CA ARG A 16 -10.33 11.56 16.63
C ARG A 16 -11.23 10.42 16.16
N ASP A 17 -11.01 9.94 14.93
CA ASP A 17 -11.84 8.93 14.27
C ASP A 17 -11.10 7.58 14.11
N CYS A 18 -9.97 7.40 14.80
CA CYS A 18 -9.22 6.15 14.76
C CYS A 18 -10.01 4.98 15.35
N ARG A 19 -9.88 3.82 14.71
CA ARG A 19 -10.47 2.56 15.15
C ARG A 19 -9.41 1.48 15.18
N VAL A 20 -9.39 0.69 16.25
CA VAL A 20 -8.56 -0.53 16.32
C VAL A 20 -9.31 -1.66 15.65
N LEU A 21 -8.66 -2.32 14.68
CA LEU A 21 -9.19 -3.50 14.01
C LEU A 21 -8.43 -4.75 14.47
N PRO A 22 -9.05 -5.95 14.46
CA PRO A 22 -8.38 -7.19 14.85
C PRO A 22 -7.18 -7.54 13.96
N ASP A 23 -7.31 -7.34 12.65
CA ASP A 23 -6.26 -7.58 11.66
C ASP A 23 -6.57 -6.83 10.33
N ARG A 24 -5.60 -6.90 9.40
CA ARG A 24 -5.68 -6.24 8.09
C ARG A 24 -6.73 -6.83 7.13
N HIS A 25 -7.18 -8.07 7.32
CA HIS A 25 -8.24 -8.63 6.48
C HIS A 25 -9.59 -8.01 6.83
N ILE A 26 -9.83 -7.70 8.11
CA ILE A 26 -11.01 -6.93 8.53
C ILE A 26 -10.99 -5.52 7.94
N LEU A 27 -9.81 -4.91 7.76
CA LEU A 27 -9.70 -3.63 7.04
C LEU A 27 -10.29 -3.77 5.62
N LEU A 28 -9.94 -4.82 4.86
CA LEU A 28 -10.48 -5.04 3.51
C LEU A 28 -12.00 -5.16 3.49
N ASP A 29 -12.60 -5.73 4.53
CA ASP A 29 -14.06 -5.84 4.64
C ASP A 29 -14.73 -4.45 4.76
N LEU A 30 -14.02 -3.46 5.30
CA LEU A 30 -14.46 -2.07 5.45
C LEU A 30 -14.09 -1.16 4.27
N MET A 31 -13.18 -1.58 3.38
CA MET A 31 -12.78 -0.80 2.21
C MET A 31 -13.92 -0.68 1.19
N PRO A 32 -13.98 0.43 0.40
CA PRO A 32 -14.91 0.56 -0.72
C PRO A 32 -14.86 -0.64 -1.67
N LYS A 33 -16.04 -1.17 -2.02
CA LYS A 33 -16.21 -2.33 -2.90
C LYS A 33 -16.44 -1.89 -4.35
N GLY A 34 -16.08 -2.72 -5.32
CA GLY A 34 -16.22 -2.34 -6.74
C GLY A 34 -15.31 -1.18 -7.16
N ALA A 35 -14.33 -0.85 -6.32
CA ALA A 35 -13.46 0.32 -6.47
C ALA A 35 -12.38 0.14 -7.54
N VAL A 36 -11.84 1.26 -7.99
CA VAL A 36 -10.57 1.35 -8.70
C VAL A 36 -9.49 1.55 -7.64
N CYS A 37 -8.64 0.56 -7.42
CA CYS A 37 -7.65 0.59 -6.34
C CYS A 37 -6.26 0.12 -6.79
N ALA A 38 -5.27 0.34 -5.93
CA ALA A 38 -3.91 -0.11 -6.16
C ALA A 38 -3.30 -0.77 -4.92
N GLU A 39 -2.50 -1.82 -5.14
CA GLU A 39 -1.59 -2.41 -4.17
C GLU A 39 -0.15 -2.09 -4.60
N VAL A 40 0.62 -1.48 -3.70
CA VAL A 40 2.00 -1.07 -3.92
C VAL A 40 2.91 -1.91 -3.03
N GLY A 41 3.61 -2.87 -3.65
CA GLY A 41 4.29 -3.97 -2.97
C GLY A 41 3.41 -5.22 -2.94
N VAL A 42 3.63 -6.11 -3.90
CA VAL A 42 2.76 -7.25 -4.22
C VAL A 42 3.38 -8.56 -3.74
N ALA A 43 4.71 -8.65 -3.77
CA ALA A 43 5.47 -9.85 -3.44
C ALA A 43 4.97 -11.09 -4.20
N PHE A 44 4.35 -12.05 -3.50
CA PHE A 44 3.82 -13.29 -4.08
C PHE A 44 2.33 -13.18 -4.46
N GLY A 45 1.65 -12.08 -4.14
CA GLY A 45 0.25 -11.82 -4.47
C GLY A 45 -0.77 -12.49 -3.56
N ASP A 46 -0.38 -12.91 -2.35
CA ASP A 46 -1.31 -13.51 -1.39
C ASP A 46 -2.35 -12.47 -0.93
N TYR A 47 -1.88 -11.27 -0.60
CA TYR A 47 -2.76 -10.19 -0.19
C TYR A 47 -3.57 -9.59 -1.36
N SER A 48 -3.01 -9.57 -2.57
CA SER A 48 -3.75 -9.25 -3.80
C SER A 48 -4.98 -10.14 -3.98
N ALA A 49 -4.86 -11.44 -3.70
CA ALA A 49 -5.98 -12.37 -3.79
C ALA A 49 -7.06 -12.08 -2.74
N GLU A 50 -6.65 -11.74 -1.50
CA GLU A 50 -7.58 -11.30 -0.45
C GLU A 50 -8.30 -9.99 -0.82
N ILE A 51 -7.58 -9.02 -1.40
CA ILE A 51 -8.16 -7.78 -1.93
C ILE A 51 -9.27 -8.11 -2.93
N ILE A 52 -8.99 -8.95 -3.93
CA ILE A 52 -9.97 -9.31 -4.96
C ILE A 52 -11.18 -10.00 -4.34
N ALA A 53 -10.95 -10.97 -3.47
CA ALA A 53 -12.01 -11.78 -2.86
C ALA A 53 -12.95 -10.93 -1.97
N ARG A 54 -12.41 -9.97 -1.22
CA ARG A 54 -13.16 -9.20 -0.21
C ARG A 54 -13.71 -7.88 -0.71
N THR A 55 -13.05 -7.27 -1.69
CA THR A 55 -13.42 -5.93 -2.18
C THR A 55 -14.06 -5.93 -3.55
N THR A 56 -13.95 -7.04 -4.30
CA THR A 56 -14.47 -7.20 -5.66
C THR A 56 -14.22 -5.96 -6.53
N PRO A 57 -12.96 -5.49 -6.67
CA PRO A 57 -12.66 -4.21 -7.28
C PRO A 57 -13.04 -4.21 -8.77
N SER A 58 -13.46 -3.06 -9.30
CA SER A 58 -13.66 -2.91 -10.75
C SER A 58 -12.33 -2.87 -11.49
N LYS A 59 -11.28 -2.35 -10.83
CA LYS A 59 -9.91 -2.36 -11.33
C LYS A 59 -8.93 -2.43 -10.15
N LEU A 60 -7.94 -3.32 -10.23
CA LEU A 60 -6.84 -3.42 -9.28
C LEU A 60 -5.50 -3.26 -10.02
N TYR A 61 -4.75 -2.21 -9.68
CA TYR A 61 -3.37 -2.04 -10.13
C TYR A 61 -2.41 -2.69 -9.14
N LEU A 62 -1.55 -3.56 -9.63
CA LEU A 62 -0.50 -4.21 -8.84
C LEU A 62 0.85 -3.57 -9.19
N VAL A 63 1.50 -2.93 -8.23
CA VAL A 63 2.77 -2.21 -8.44
C VAL A 63 3.89 -2.90 -7.66
N ASP A 64 4.93 -3.36 -8.35
CA ASP A 64 6.08 -3.99 -7.70
C ASP A 64 7.38 -3.81 -8.50
N ALA A 65 8.50 -3.62 -7.79
CA ALA A 65 9.82 -3.40 -8.34
C ALA A 65 10.50 -4.74 -8.64
N CYS A 66 10.45 -5.12 -9.92
CA CYS A 66 10.78 -6.44 -10.46
C CYS A 66 12.28 -6.80 -10.49
N GLY A 67 13.03 -6.59 -9.41
CA GLY A 67 14.48 -6.45 -9.48
C GLY A 67 15.36 -7.65 -9.08
N SER A 68 14.82 -8.80 -8.67
CA SER A 68 15.64 -9.91 -8.12
C SER A 68 15.19 -11.32 -8.52
N ALA A 69 16.04 -12.34 -8.35
CA ALA A 69 15.67 -13.73 -8.66
C ALA A 69 14.46 -14.24 -7.85
N ARG A 70 14.35 -13.83 -6.57
CA ARG A 70 13.17 -14.07 -5.73
C ARG A 70 11.89 -13.51 -6.34
N TYR A 71 12.02 -12.43 -7.12
CA TYR A 71 10.90 -11.77 -7.77
C TYR A 71 10.40 -12.54 -9.00
N GLU A 72 11.25 -13.19 -9.79
CA GLU A 72 10.79 -13.98 -10.95
C GLU A 72 9.89 -15.15 -10.53
N ASP A 73 10.15 -15.74 -9.37
CA ASP A 73 9.29 -16.75 -8.77
C ASP A 73 7.99 -16.14 -8.21
N GLY A 74 8.06 -14.94 -7.63
CA GLY A 74 6.90 -14.22 -7.13
C GLY A 74 5.94 -13.81 -8.23
N LEU A 75 6.45 -13.22 -9.31
CA LEU A 75 5.67 -12.83 -10.47
C LEU A 75 4.97 -14.02 -11.13
N ARG A 76 5.67 -15.16 -11.30
CA ARG A 76 5.04 -16.38 -11.83
C ARG A 76 3.89 -16.86 -10.95
N GLN A 77 4.04 -16.77 -9.63
CA GLN A 77 2.97 -17.10 -8.69
C GLN A 77 1.79 -16.13 -8.79
N VAL A 78 2.05 -14.83 -8.91
CA VAL A 78 1.01 -13.81 -9.12
C VAL A 78 0.26 -14.08 -10.42
N GLU A 79 0.98 -14.31 -11.53
CA GLU A 79 0.40 -14.58 -12.84
C GLU A 79 -0.48 -15.84 -12.84
N GLU A 80 -0.06 -16.90 -12.16
CA GLU A 80 -0.87 -18.12 -12.03
C GLU A 80 -2.07 -17.91 -11.10
N ARG A 81 -1.85 -17.35 -9.91
CA ARG A 81 -2.90 -17.13 -8.90
C ARG A 81 -3.99 -16.19 -9.39
N LEU A 82 -3.62 -15.15 -10.14
CA LEU A 82 -4.51 -14.10 -10.60
C LEU A 82 -4.80 -14.20 -12.10
N LYS A 83 -4.55 -15.35 -12.72
CA LYS A 83 -4.70 -15.57 -14.17
C LYS A 83 -6.04 -15.10 -14.72
N GLY A 84 -7.13 -15.47 -14.04
CA GLY A 84 -8.50 -15.08 -14.43
C GLY A 84 -8.67 -13.55 -14.43
N PRO A 85 -8.53 -12.88 -13.27
CA PRO A 85 -8.63 -11.42 -13.16
C PRO A 85 -7.66 -10.64 -14.07
N LEU A 86 -6.44 -11.14 -14.28
CA LEU A 86 -5.46 -10.57 -15.22
C LEU A 86 -5.97 -10.67 -16.66
N SER A 87 -6.43 -11.86 -17.09
CA SER A 87 -6.95 -12.07 -18.45
C SER A 87 -8.22 -11.27 -18.74
N ALA A 88 -9.03 -11.01 -17.70
CA ALA A 88 -10.23 -10.19 -17.78
C ALA A 88 -9.94 -8.68 -17.78
N GLY A 89 -8.70 -8.26 -17.57
CA GLY A 89 -8.30 -6.85 -17.46
C GLY A 89 -8.72 -6.16 -16.16
N GLN A 90 -9.37 -6.88 -15.24
CA GLN A 90 -9.72 -6.42 -13.89
C GLN A 90 -8.46 -6.14 -13.07
N VAL A 91 -7.41 -6.94 -13.24
CA VAL A 91 -6.11 -6.74 -12.62
C VAL A 91 -5.10 -6.28 -13.67
N GLU A 92 -4.27 -5.30 -13.34
CA GLU A 92 -3.19 -4.81 -14.19
C GLU A 92 -1.89 -4.73 -13.41
N PHE A 93 -0.90 -5.53 -13.82
CA PHE A 93 0.42 -5.51 -13.21
C PHE A 93 1.29 -4.42 -13.85
N ARG A 94 1.72 -3.45 -13.04
CA ARG A 94 2.61 -2.35 -13.43
C ARG A 94 3.98 -2.52 -12.79
N ARG A 95 4.91 -3.04 -13.60
CA ARG A 95 6.29 -3.32 -13.20
C ARG A 95 7.08 -2.03 -13.01
N GLY A 96 7.69 -1.85 -11.84
CA GLY A 96 8.60 -0.74 -11.57
C GLY A 96 8.61 -0.28 -10.11
N PHE A 97 9.45 0.70 -9.81
CA PHE A 97 9.56 1.24 -8.45
C PHE A 97 8.28 1.90 -7.98
N SER A 98 7.93 1.67 -6.72
CA SER A 98 6.77 2.24 -6.04
C SER A 98 6.73 3.77 -6.01
N THR A 99 7.89 4.42 -6.11
CA THR A 99 7.99 5.89 -6.19
C THR A 99 7.86 6.44 -7.62
N VAL A 100 7.83 5.57 -8.63
CA VAL A 100 7.78 5.96 -10.05
C VAL A 100 6.44 5.56 -10.67
N VAL A 101 6.03 4.32 -10.51
CA VAL A 101 4.88 3.73 -11.20
C VAL A 101 3.55 4.45 -10.87
N PRO A 102 3.24 4.80 -9.61
CA PRO A 102 2.01 5.53 -9.30
C PRO A 102 1.94 6.90 -9.99
N ALA A 103 3.06 7.53 -10.35
CA ALA A 103 3.06 8.83 -11.02
C ALA A 103 2.43 8.78 -12.43
N ALA A 104 2.40 7.59 -13.06
CA ALA A 104 1.77 7.38 -14.35
C ALA A 104 0.25 7.16 -14.28
N LEU A 105 -0.32 7.05 -13.08
CA LEU A 105 -1.78 7.09 -12.90
C LEU A 105 -2.27 8.55 -12.94
N PRO A 106 -3.49 8.81 -13.45
CA PRO A 106 -4.11 10.12 -13.32
C PRO A 106 -4.27 10.51 -11.85
N ASP A 107 -4.26 11.82 -11.57
CA ASP A 107 -4.65 12.34 -10.26
C ASP A 107 -6.15 12.05 -10.01
N ASP A 108 -6.56 11.91 -8.75
CA ASP A 108 -7.95 11.61 -8.35
C ASP A 108 -8.58 10.36 -9.01
N HIS A 109 -7.75 9.35 -9.33
CA HIS A 109 -8.18 8.15 -10.06
C HIS A 109 -8.56 7.00 -9.15
N LEU A 110 -7.81 6.82 -8.05
CA LEU A 110 -7.96 5.69 -7.14
C LEU A 110 -9.00 6.01 -6.06
N ASP A 111 -9.92 5.09 -5.82
CA ASP A 111 -10.79 5.13 -4.63
C ASP A 111 -9.99 4.84 -3.36
N TRP A 112 -8.98 3.96 -3.47
CA TRP A 112 -8.04 3.71 -2.39
C TRP A 112 -6.74 3.05 -2.86
N VAL A 113 -5.71 3.15 -2.03
CA VAL A 113 -4.40 2.53 -2.24
C VAL A 113 -3.95 1.78 -0.98
N TYR A 114 -3.23 0.67 -1.15
CA TYR A 114 -2.60 -0.08 -0.07
C TYR A 114 -1.08 -0.17 -0.30
N ILE A 115 -0.27 0.29 0.66
CA ILE A 115 1.20 0.39 0.55
C ILE A 115 1.89 -0.62 1.48
N ASP A 116 2.75 -1.48 0.93
CA ASP A 116 3.50 -2.52 1.67
C ASP A 116 4.83 -2.88 0.97
N THR A 117 5.83 -1.99 1.05
CA THR A 117 7.08 -2.12 0.27
C THR A 117 8.31 -2.50 1.11
N ASN A 118 9.29 -1.60 1.24
CA ASN A 118 10.57 -1.85 1.90
C ASN A 118 10.64 -1.29 3.33
N HIS A 119 9.59 -0.57 3.75
CA HIS A 119 9.40 -0.01 5.09
C HIS A 119 10.46 1.03 5.52
N SER A 120 11.22 1.61 4.58
CA SER A 120 12.11 2.74 4.85
C SER A 120 11.30 4.03 4.99
N PHE A 121 11.73 4.91 5.89
CA PHE A 121 11.07 6.21 6.10
C PHE A 121 10.96 7.00 4.79
N GLU A 122 12.07 7.12 4.05
CA GLU A 122 12.17 7.91 2.82
C GLU A 122 11.28 7.35 1.71
N THR A 123 11.23 6.02 1.60
CA THR A 123 10.42 5.34 0.59
C THR A 123 8.94 5.50 0.93
N THR A 124 8.54 5.19 2.18
CA THR A 124 7.15 5.30 2.62
C THR A 124 6.64 6.75 2.54
N MET A 125 7.44 7.74 2.95
CA MET A 125 7.05 9.15 2.83
C MET A 125 6.84 9.57 1.36
N ALA A 126 7.71 9.10 0.46
CA ALA A 126 7.56 9.36 -0.97
C ALA A 126 6.35 8.64 -1.58
N GLU A 127 6.06 7.42 -1.15
CA GLU A 127 4.88 6.65 -1.57
C GLU A 127 3.59 7.33 -1.09
N LEU A 128 3.48 7.69 0.19
CA LEU A 128 2.34 8.40 0.76
C LEU A 128 2.04 9.68 -0.03
N THR A 129 3.04 10.57 -0.17
CA THR A 129 2.89 11.85 -0.87
C THR A 129 2.48 11.68 -2.34
N ARG A 130 2.99 10.63 -3.01
CA ARG A 130 2.66 10.37 -4.41
C ARG A 130 1.28 9.76 -4.55
N CYS A 131 0.95 8.78 -3.72
CA CYS A 131 -0.31 8.08 -3.81
C CYS A 131 -1.48 8.96 -3.35
N ASP A 132 -1.28 9.83 -2.37
CA ASP A 132 -2.25 10.84 -1.95
C ASP A 132 -2.83 11.62 -3.13
N ARG A 133 -1.96 12.11 -4.03
CA ARG A 133 -2.39 12.80 -5.27
C ARG A 133 -3.19 11.94 -6.25
N LYS A 134 -3.02 10.61 -6.19
CA LYS A 134 -3.69 9.66 -7.10
C LYS A 134 -4.99 9.17 -6.52
N VAL A 135 -5.15 9.26 -5.20
CA VAL A 135 -6.37 8.92 -4.50
C VAL A 135 -7.32 10.11 -4.59
N LYS A 136 -8.61 9.82 -4.77
CA LYS A 136 -9.66 10.85 -4.77
C LYS A 136 -9.69 11.58 -3.44
N ALA A 137 -10.20 12.81 -3.44
CA ALA A 137 -10.36 13.60 -2.22
C ALA A 137 -11.14 12.91 -1.09
N ASP A 138 -12.07 12.00 -1.41
CA ASP A 138 -12.84 11.18 -0.46
C ASP A 138 -12.33 9.72 -0.35
N GLY A 139 -11.18 9.44 -0.97
CA GLY A 139 -10.57 8.12 -1.00
C GLY A 139 -9.70 7.82 0.22
N LEU A 140 -9.11 6.62 0.22
CA LEU A 140 -8.34 6.10 1.37
C LEU A 140 -6.90 5.75 1.02
N VAL A 141 -5.96 6.14 1.88
CA VAL A 141 -4.58 5.64 1.88
C VAL A 141 -4.41 4.66 3.03
N ALA A 142 -4.14 3.41 2.70
CA ALA A 142 -3.91 2.32 3.65
C ALA A 142 -2.51 1.70 3.43
N GLY A 143 -2.08 0.86 4.36
CA GLY A 143 -0.81 0.16 4.23
C GLY A 143 -0.54 -0.82 5.36
N HIS A 144 0.64 -1.43 5.30
CA HIS A 144 1.09 -2.43 6.25
C HIS A 144 2.17 -1.89 7.20
N ASP A 145 2.51 -2.69 8.22
CA ASP A 145 3.69 -2.46 9.08
C ASP A 145 3.75 -1.09 9.79
N PHE A 146 2.60 -0.54 10.21
CA PHE A 146 2.52 0.60 11.14
C PHE A 146 2.98 0.18 12.55
N CYS A 147 4.27 -0.13 12.68
CA CYS A 147 4.91 -0.59 13.89
C CYS A 147 6.40 -0.20 13.87
N THR A 148 7.15 -0.53 14.92
CA THR A 148 8.53 -0.06 15.07
C THR A 148 9.55 -0.80 14.22
N GLY A 149 9.23 -2.01 13.75
CA GLY A 149 10.19 -2.88 13.07
C GLY A 149 9.80 -4.34 13.15
N ASN A 150 10.61 -5.17 12.51
CA ASN A 150 10.46 -6.62 12.54
C ASN A 150 11.20 -7.22 13.76
N VAL A 151 10.51 -8.07 14.52
CA VAL A 151 11.08 -8.72 15.71
C VAL A 151 11.86 -9.99 15.39
N VAL A 152 11.63 -10.59 14.21
CA VAL A 152 12.29 -11.82 13.73
C VAL A 152 13.63 -11.48 13.09
N ALA A 153 13.64 -10.50 12.19
CA ALA A 153 14.86 -9.89 11.67
C ALA A 153 14.92 -8.46 12.24
N PRO A 154 15.87 -8.11 13.12
CA PRO A 154 15.87 -6.85 13.89
C PRO A 154 16.12 -5.62 13.00
N VAL A 155 15.16 -5.34 12.13
CA VAL A 155 15.17 -4.29 11.13
C VAL A 155 14.20 -3.22 11.59
N PRO A 156 14.68 -2.00 11.92
CA PRO A 156 13.81 -0.90 12.27
C PRO A 156 13.05 -0.45 11.03
N TYR A 157 11.74 -0.26 11.17
CA TYR A 157 10.91 0.35 10.13
C TYR A 157 10.82 1.85 10.33
N GLY A 158 10.63 2.58 9.23
CA GLY A 158 10.32 4.01 9.21
C GLY A 158 8.86 4.32 8.85
N VAL A 159 8.01 3.30 8.72
CA VAL A 159 6.61 3.43 8.31
C VAL A 159 5.81 4.28 9.30
N LEU A 160 5.92 3.97 10.60
CA LEU A 160 5.22 4.71 11.65
C LEU A 160 5.63 6.19 11.64
N GLU A 161 6.93 6.47 11.55
CA GLU A 161 7.48 7.82 11.48
C GLU A 161 6.98 8.57 10.23
N ALA A 162 7.00 7.92 9.07
CA ALA A 162 6.53 8.51 7.81
C ALA A 162 5.03 8.81 7.83
N CYS A 163 4.21 7.87 8.29
CA CYS A 163 2.76 8.07 8.43
C CYS A 163 2.43 9.21 9.39
N ASN A 164 3.08 9.28 10.56
CA ASN A 164 2.85 10.36 11.50
C ASN A 164 3.22 11.73 10.92
N GLN A 165 4.36 11.81 10.24
CA GLN A 165 4.80 13.06 9.60
C GLN A 165 3.87 13.46 8.46
N PHE A 166 3.42 12.50 7.67
CA PHE A 166 2.45 12.73 6.59
C PHE A 166 1.13 13.29 7.16
N CYS A 167 0.55 12.66 8.18
CA CYS A 167 -0.68 13.16 8.83
C CYS A 167 -0.51 14.58 9.38
N VAL A 168 0.61 14.90 10.03
CA VAL A 168 0.85 16.27 10.56
C VAL A 168 1.01 17.31 9.46
N ALA A 169 1.56 16.92 8.30
CA ALA A 169 1.84 17.86 7.22
C ALA A 169 0.67 18.07 6.25
N PHE A 170 -0.21 17.07 6.11
CA PHE A 170 -1.24 17.05 5.06
C PHE A 170 -2.66 16.68 5.55
N GLY A 171 -2.81 16.19 6.79
CA GLY A 171 -4.08 15.71 7.34
C GLY A 171 -4.77 16.66 8.30
#